data_AF-A0A1G8I0A8-F1
#
_entry.id   AF-A0A1G8I0A8-F1
#
_cell.length_a   1.000
_cell.length_b   1.000
_cell.length_c   1.000
_cell.angle_alpha   90.00
_cell.angle_beta   90.00
_cell.angle_gamma   90.00
#
_symmetry.space_group_name_H-M   'P 1'
#
loop_
_entity.id
_entity.type
_entity.pdbx_description
1 polymer ?
#
loop_
_entity_poly.entity_id
_entity_poly.type
_entity_poly.pdbx_seq_one_letter_code
_entity_poly.pdbx_strand_id
1 'polypeptide(L)'
;MKYLFTFFIIPVLLLSTTTQKEVFVGKWIGEDQNEIGYLVFDNEGYAAFEINGQVMGGKEFYMKGKKGKMTYSINYDTTPIEVDFTLTKIESGESKKILGIAEFTDKNTLNFNMSFDTDRPTEFGEDTMVLKRVQ
;
A
#
# COMPACT_ATOMS: atom_id res chain seq x y z
N MET A 1 -31.75 -45.76 -29.58
CA MET A 1 -31.34 -44.38 -29.91
C MET A 1 -31.29 -43.62 -28.59
N LYS A 2 -30.15 -43.66 -27.89
CA LYS A 2 -29.02 -42.72 -28.03
C LYS A 2 -29.43 -41.31 -27.55
N TYR A 3 -29.02 -41.05 -26.31
CA TYR A 3 -28.89 -39.82 -25.54
C TYR A 3 -29.04 -38.50 -26.30
N LEU A 4 -29.67 -37.51 -25.65
CA LEU A 4 -29.12 -36.15 -25.58
C LEU A 4 -29.76 -35.39 -24.41
N PHE A 5 -29.20 -35.64 -23.22
CA PHE A 5 -29.24 -34.69 -22.12
C PHE A 5 -28.36 -33.51 -22.55
N THR A 6 -28.95 -32.42 -23.03
CA THR A 6 -28.19 -31.19 -23.31
C THR A 6 -27.91 -30.51 -21.98
N PHE A 7 -26.81 -30.92 -21.34
CA PHE A 7 -26.23 -30.23 -20.20
C PHE A 7 -25.64 -28.91 -20.72
N PHE A 8 -26.34 -27.80 -20.51
CA PHE A 8 -25.81 -26.47 -20.77
C PHE A 8 -24.81 -26.14 -19.64
N ILE A 9 -23.57 -26.62 -19.77
CA ILE A 9 -22.46 -26.18 -18.91
C ILE A 9 -22.16 -24.75 -19.34
N ILE A 10 -22.70 -23.78 -18.61
CA ILE A 10 -22.21 -22.40 -18.65
C ILE A 10 -20.87 -22.43 -17.91
N PRO A 11 -19.71 -22.24 -18.56
CA PRO A 11 -18.51 -21.94 -17.82
C PRO A 11 -18.71 -20.53 -17.27
N VAL A 12 -18.95 -20.43 -15.95
CA VAL A 12 -18.87 -19.16 -15.25
C VAL A 12 -17.42 -18.72 -15.37
N LEU A 13 -17.15 -17.85 -16.34
CA LEU A 13 -15.91 -17.09 -16.42
C LEU A 13 -15.84 -16.24 -15.14
N LEU A 14 -15.14 -16.77 -14.14
CA LEU A 14 -14.66 -16.00 -12.99
C LEU A 14 -13.61 -15.02 -13.53
N LEU A 15 -14.08 -13.90 -14.07
CA LEU A 15 -13.26 -12.72 -14.26
C LEU A 15 -12.91 -12.21 -12.87
N SER A 16 -11.75 -12.61 -12.35
CA SER A 16 -11.16 -11.99 -11.17
C SER A 16 -10.79 -10.56 -11.56
N THR A 17 -11.70 -9.61 -11.38
CA THR A 17 -11.35 -8.20 -11.41
C THR A 17 -10.53 -7.94 -10.15
N THR A 18 -9.20 -8.06 -10.24
CA THR A 18 -8.31 -7.56 -9.18
C THR A 18 -8.65 -6.09 -9.00
N THR A 19 -9.26 -5.75 -7.87
CA THR A 19 -9.58 -4.36 -7.58
C THR A 19 -8.27 -3.58 -7.52
N GLN A 20 -8.22 -2.33 -8.01
CA GLN A 20 -6.97 -1.58 -8.07
C GLN A 20 -6.27 -1.52 -6.68
N LYS A 21 -7.06 -1.44 -5.60
CA LYS A 21 -6.58 -1.54 -4.21
C LYS A 21 -5.79 -2.81 -3.91
N GLU A 22 -6.18 -3.97 -4.46
CA GLU A 22 -5.48 -5.24 -4.24
C GLU A 22 -4.04 -5.23 -4.75
N VAL A 23 -3.71 -4.37 -5.73
CA VAL A 23 -2.36 -4.31 -6.28
C VAL A 23 -1.37 -3.79 -5.23
N PHE A 24 -1.75 -2.88 -4.34
CA PHE A 24 -0.86 -2.39 -3.28
C PHE A 24 -0.81 -3.30 -2.05
N VAL A 25 -1.87 -4.07 -1.78
CA VAL A 25 -1.93 -4.94 -0.59
C VAL A 25 -0.76 -5.92 -0.58
N GLY A 26 -0.09 -6.03 0.56
CA GLY A 26 1.09 -6.87 0.75
C GLY A 26 2.23 -6.15 1.50
N LYS A 27 3.36 -6.83 1.59
CA LYS A 27 4.60 -6.32 2.17
C LYS A 27 5.58 -6.00 1.05
N TRP A 28 6.17 -4.81 1.11
CA TRP A 28 7.10 -4.28 0.14
C TRP A 28 8.41 -3.97 0.84
N ILE A 29 9.54 -4.42 0.31
CA ILE A 29 10.88 -4.17 0.83
C ILE A 29 11.54 -3.05 0.03
N GLY A 30 12.07 -2.06 0.72
CA GLY A 30 12.97 -1.04 0.18
C GLY A 30 14.33 -1.15 0.84
N GLU A 31 15.38 -0.84 0.10
CA GLU A 31 16.74 -0.79 0.60
C GLU A 31 17.35 0.55 0.22
N ASP A 32 17.83 1.29 1.20
CA ASP A 32 18.55 2.54 1.02
C ASP A 32 19.78 2.55 1.92
N GLN A 33 20.97 2.83 1.36
CA GLN A 33 22.24 2.90 2.10
C GLN A 33 22.50 1.75 3.11
N ASN A 34 22.17 0.51 2.74
CA ASN A 34 22.20 -0.71 3.57
C ASN A 34 21.17 -0.79 4.71
N GLU A 35 20.25 0.17 4.82
CA GLU A 35 19.08 0.08 5.68
C GLU A 35 17.91 -0.53 4.91
N ILE A 36 17.37 -1.63 5.46
CA ILE A 36 16.21 -2.31 4.92
C ILE A 36 14.97 -1.82 5.66
N GLY A 37 14.03 -1.28 4.90
CA GLY A 37 12.71 -0.91 5.37
C GLY A 37 11.63 -1.73 4.68
N TYR A 38 10.48 -1.88 5.34
CA TYR A 38 9.29 -2.43 4.72
C TYR A 38 8.12 -1.47 4.81
N LEU A 39 7.33 -1.46 3.75
CA LEU A 39 6.03 -0.84 3.68
C LEU A 39 4.97 -1.94 3.57
N VAL A 40 4.03 -1.96 4.50
CA VAL A 40 2.96 -2.95 4.57
C VAL A 40 1.63 -2.27 4.32
N PHE A 41 0.83 -2.81 3.41
CA PHE A 41 -0.57 -2.44 3.19
C PHE A 41 -1.45 -3.66 3.46
N ASP A 42 -2.40 -3.54 4.39
CA ASP A 42 -3.37 -4.62 4.64
C ASP A 42 -4.67 -4.43 3.83
N ASN A 43 -5.47 -5.49 3.75
CA ASN A 43 -6.74 -5.46 3.04
C ASN A 43 -7.82 -4.61 3.73
N GLU A 44 -7.67 -4.36 5.04
CA GLU A 44 -8.57 -3.56 5.88
C GLU A 44 -8.35 -2.05 5.74
N GLY A 45 -7.29 -1.61 5.05
CA GLY A 45 -6.98 -0.20 4.84
C GLY A 45 -5.97 0.39 5.83
N TYR A 46 -5.26 -0.44 6.59
CA TYR A 46 -4.15 -0.02 7.44
C TYR A 46 -2.82 -0.20 6.73
N ALA A 47 -1.87 0.66 7.09
CA ALA A 47 -0.50 0.58 6.60
C ALA A 47 0.48 0.58 7.76
N ALA A 48 1.69 0.06 7.54
CA ALA A 48 2.79 0.09 8.51
C ALA A 48 4.14 0.30 7.83
N PHE A 49 5.02 1.05 8.48
CA PHE A 49 6.45 1.07 8.19
C PHE A 49 7.16 0.14 9.16
N GLU A 50 8.06 -0.72 8.68
CA GLU A 50 8.90 -1.59 9.50
C GLU A 50 10.36 -1.32 9.15
N ILE A 51 11.12 -0.75 10.08
CA ILE A 51 12.53 -0.42 9.88
C ILE A 51 13.30 -0.97 11.08
N ASN A 52 14.39 -1.71 10.84
CA ASN A 52 15.20 -2.33 11.89
C ASN A 52 14.38 -3.18 12.90
N GLY A 53 13.32 -3.85 12.42
CA GLY A 53 12.41 -4.67 13.23
C GLY A 53 11.40 -3.86 14.08
N GLN A 54 11.44 -2.53 14.05
CA GLN A 54 10.45 -1.68 14.69
C GLN A 54 9.32 -1.37 13.73
N VAL A 55 8.09 -1.70 14.14
CA VAL A 55 6.87 -1.43 13.38
C VAL A 55 6.23 -0.13 13.85
N MET A 56 5.97 0.78 12.91
CA MET A 56 5.22 2.02 13.10
C MET A 56 3.99 2.02 12.19
N GLY A 57 2.81 1.87 12.78
CA GLY A 57 1.54 1.85 12.07
C GLY A 57 0.68 0.62 12.36
N GLY A 58 -0.23 0.31 11.46
CA GLY A 58 -1.25 -0.71 11.64
C GLY A 58 -2.46 -0.20 12.43
N LYS A 59 -3.24 -1.15 12.95
CA LYS A 59 -4.46 -0.85 13.72
C LYS A 59 -4.19 -0.16 15.05
N GLU A 60 -3.09 -0.52 15.68
CA GLU A 60 -2.64 0.08 16.93
C GLU A 60 -1.11 -0.01 17.02
N PHE A 61 -0.47 1.13 17.34
CA PHE A 61 0.95 1.19 17.68
C PHE A 61 1.19 2.28 18.74
N TYR A 62 2.34 2.22 19.40
CA TYR A 62 2.74 3.23 20.39
C TYR A 62 3.79 4.18 19.80
N MET A 63 3.53 5.48 19.93
CA MET A 63 4.48 6.53 19.57
C MET A 63 4.57 7.53 20.71
N LYS A 64 5.77 7.69 21.29
CA LYS A 64 6.01 8.58 22.44
C LYS A 64 5.01 8.37 23.59
N GLY A 65 4.71 7.10 23.90
CA GLY A 65 3.78 6.71 24.96
C GLY A 65 2.29 6.85 24.64
N LYS A 66 1.93 7.29 23.44
CA LYS A 66 0.52 7.44 23.00
C LYS A 66 0.15 6.38 21.98
N LYS A 67 -1.09 5.90 22.05
CA LYS A 67 -1.66 4.99 21.05
C LYS A 67 -2.02 5.72 19.76
N GLY A 68 -1.57 5.19 18.64
CA GLY A 68 -1.93 5.65 17.30
C GLY A 68 -2.37 4.49 16.40
N LYS A 69 -2.92 4.85 15.25
CA LYS A 69 -3.19 3.95 14.12
C LYS A 69 -2.72 4.60 12.82
N MET A 70 -2.42 3.80 11.81
CA MET A 70 -2.08 4.29 10.49
C MET A 70 -2.95 3.63 9.42
N THR A 71 -3.69 4.46 8.68
CA THR A 71 -4.48 4.05 7.53
C THR A 71 -3.89 4.61 6.25
N TYR A 72 -4.33 4.10 5.10
CA TYR A 72 -3.90 4.62 3.81
C TYR A 72 -5.08 4.85 2.85
N SER A 73 -4.87 5.75 1.88
CA SER A 73 -5.77 5.95 0.74
C SER A 73 -4.96 6.03 -0.55
N ILE A 74 -5.53 5.52 -1.64
CA ILE A 74 -4.88 5.52 -2.96
C ILE A 74 -5.82 6.17 -3.95
N ASN A 75 -5.30 7.13 -4.69
CA ASN A 75 -6.01 7.80 -5.77
C ASN A 75 -5.35 7.42 -7.11
N TYR A 76 -6.07 6.62 -7.89
CA TYR A 76 -5.64 6.12 -9.19
C TYR A 76 -5.98 7.06 -10.35
N ASP A 77 -6.73 8.14 -10.09
CA ASP A 77 -7.14 9.11 -11.11
C ASP A 77 -6.03 10.14 -11.42
N THR A 78 -4.88 10.02 -10.77
CA THR A 78 -3.71 10.87 -10.95
C THR A 78 -2.56 10.11 -11.58
N THR A 79 -1.64 10.83 -12.20
CA THR A 79 -0.38 10.28 -12.72
C THR A 79 0.75 11.21 -12.29
N PRO A 80 1.66 10.77 -11.41
CA PRO A 80 1.74 9.43 -10.77
C PRO A 80 0.58 9.11 -9.81
N ILE A 81 0.45 7.84 -9.40
CA ILE A 81 -0.59 7.40 -8.46
C ILE A 81 -0.34 8.08 -7.11
N GLU A 82 -1.35 8.71 -6.54
CA GLU A 82 -1.22 9.31 -5.22
C GLU A 82 -1.49 8.28 -4.12
N VAL A 83 -0.61 8.24 -3.13
CA VAL A 83 -0.74 7.37 -1.95
C VAL A 83 -0.57 8.23 -0.70
N ASP A 84 -1.60 8.27 0.14
CA ASP A 84 -1.56 9.01 1.41
C ASP A 84 -1.59 8.05 2.57
N PHE A 85 -0.76 8.31 3.59
CA PHE A 85 -0.90 7.71 4.90
C PHE A 85 -1.54 8.71 5.86
N THR A 86 -2.47 8.25 6.67
CA THR A 86 -3.08 9.05 7.74
C THR A 86 -2.72 8.43 9.08
N LEU A 87 -1.93 9.17 9.86
CA LEU A 87 -1.55 8.82 11.21
C LEU A 87 -2.56 9.45 12.18
N THR A 88 -3.26 8.65 12.97
CA THR A 88 -4.29 9.14 13.90
C THR A 88 -3.95 8.76 15.33
N LYS A 89 -3.96 9.72 16.27
CA LYS A 89 -3.94 9.44 17.72
C LYS A 89 -5.29 8.89 18.12
N ILE A 90 -5.32 7.69 18.71
CA ILE A 90 -6.59 7.00 19.01
C ILE A 90 -7.39 7.75 20.09
N GLU A 91 -6.72 8.28 21.10
CA GLU A 91 -7.37 8.94 22.24
C GLU A 91 -8.02 10.28 21.88
N SER A 92 -7.36 11.09 21.04
CA SER A 92 -7.83 12.44 20.69
C SER A 92 -8.50 12.53 19.31
N GLY A 93 -8.31 11.53 18.44
CA GLY A 93 -8.73 11.59 17.04
C GLY A 93 -7.90 12.53 16.15
N GLU A 94 -6.91 13.23 16.71
CA GLU A 94 -6.01 14.11 15.96
C GLU A 94 -5.23 13.31 14.92
N SER A 95 -5.15 13.83 13.69
CA SER A 95 -4.47 13.15 12.59
C SER A 95 -3.51 14.04 11.81
N LYS A 96 -2.42 13.45 11.32
CA LYS A 96 -1.50 14.04 10.33
C LYS A 96 -1.46 13.13 9.10
N LYS A 97 -1.30 13.73 7.91
CA LYS A 97 -1.08 13.00 6.67
C LYS A 97 0.40 12.99 6.27
N ILE A 98 0.83 11.90 5.67
CA ILE A 98 2.08 11.76 4.92
C ILE A 98 1.65 11.55 3.47
N LEU A 99 2.09 12.44 2.59
CA LEU A 99 1.66 12.45 1.19
C LEU A 99 2.75 11.82 0.33
N GLY A 100 2.36 10.91 -0.57
CA GLY A 100 3.28 10.24 -1.45
C GLY A 100 2.73 10.04 -2.86
N ILE A 101 3.63 9.65 -3.73
CA ILE A 101 3.36 9.26 -5.10
C ILE A 101 3.99 7.90 -5.38
N ALA A 102 3.39 7.16 -6.29
CA ALA A 102 3.78 5.80 -6.58
C ALA A 102 3.61 5.48 -8.07
N GLU A 103 4.50 4.66 -8.61
CA GLU A 103 4.45 4.18 -9.98
C GLU A 103 4.91 2.72 -10.03
N PHE A 104 4.08 1.83 -10.59
CA PHE A 104 4.48 0.45 -10.82
C PHE A 104 5.35 0.37 -12.07
N THR A 105 6.58 -0.11 -11.92
CA THR A 105 7.45 -0.46 -13.06
C THR A 105 7.18 -1.89 -13.52
N ASP A 106 6.71 -2.75 -12.62
CA ASP A 106 6.13 -4.06 -12.92
C ASP A 106 5.18 -4.52 -11.78
N LYS A 107 4.64 -5.74 -11.85
CA LYS A 107 3.68 -6.28 -10.85
C LYS A 107 4.22 -6.36 -9.40
N ASN A 108 5.53 -6.41 -9.25
CA ASN A 108 6.26 -6.62 -8.01
C ASN A 108 7.29 -5.52 -7.73
N THR A 109 7.35 -4.47 -8.55
CA THR A 109 8.29 -3.35 -8.36
C THR A 109 7.52 -2.03 -8.41
N LEU A 110 7.70 -1.21 -7.38
CA LEU A 110 7.04 0.06 -7.16
C LEU A 110 8.09 1.14 -6.90
N ASN A 111 8.12 2.17 -7.75
CA ASN A 111 8.80 3.42 -7.40
C ASN A 111 7.91 4.19 -6.43
N PHE A 112 8.47 4.64 -5.32
CA PHE A 112 7.73 5.31 -4.26
C PHE A 112 8.49 6.55 -3.78
N ASN A 113 7.79 7.67 -3.66
CA ASN A 113 8.34 8.90 -3.08
C ASN A 113 7.30 9.50 -2.13
N MET A 114 7.74 10.01 -0.98
CA MET A 114 6.84 10.59 0.02
C MET A 114 7.49 11.76 0.74
N SER A 115 6.66 12.65 1.28
CA SER A 115 7.10 13.73 2.15
C SER A 115 6.41 13.66 3.53
N PHE A 116 7.23 13.78 4.57
CA PHE A 116 6.76 13.82 5.97
C PHE A 116 6.33 15.21 6.43
N ASP A 117 6.87 16.28 5.81
CA ASP A 117 6.77 17.65 6.31
C ASP A 117 6.58 18.73 5.22
N THR A 118 6.55 18.37 3.93
CA THR A 118 6.36 19.30 2.80
C THR A 118 5.16 18.92 1.94
N ASP A 119 4.94 19.69 0.88
CA ASP A 119 3.95 19.37 -0.16
C ASP A 119 4.21 17.99 -0.78
N ARG A 120 3.14 17.40 -1.34
CA ARG A 120 3.22 16.12 -2.05
C ARG A 120 4.33 16.18 -3.12
N PRO A 121 5.24 15.20 -3.18
CA PRO A 121 6.18 15.10 -4.29
C PRO A 121 5.44 15.03 -5.62
N THR A 122 5.94 15.69 -6.66
CA THR A 122 5.33 15.68 -8.00
C THR A 122 6.08 14.81 -9.00
N GLU A 123 7.30 14.39 -8.65
CA GLU A 123 8.19 13.62 -9.54
C GLU A 123 9.06 12.63 -8.75
N PHE A 124 9.60 11.66 -9.47
CA PHE A 124 10.58 10.71 -8.96
C PHE A 124 11.99 11.25 -9.25
N GLY A 125 12.82 11.34 -8.21
CA GLY A 125 14.20 11.84 -8.27
C GLY A 125 15.13 11.05 -7.34
N GLU A 126 16.12 11.72 -6.76
CA GLU A 126 17.13 11.09 -5.90
C GLU A 126 16.52 10.40 -4.65
N ASP A 127 15.45 10.96 -4.08
CA ASP A 127 14.76 10.41 -2.91
C ASP A 127 13.77 9.28 -3.24
N THR A 128 13.77 8.79 -4.49
CA THR A 128 12.87 7.70 -4.90
C THR A 128 13.30 6.39 -4.28
N MET A 129 12.40 5.78 -3.50
CA MET A 129 12.57 4.42 -3.02
C MET A 129 12.06 3.44 -4.07
N VAL A 130 12.89 2.47 -4.45
CA VAL A 130 12.47 1.32 -5.25
C VAL A 130 12.05 0.20 -4.32
N LEU A 131 10.74 -0.03 -4.24
CA LEU A 131 10.14 -1.04 -3.39
C LEU A 131 9.85 -2.31 -4.19
N LYS A 132 10.25 -3.47 -3.66
CA LYS A 132 9.97 -4.78 -4.25
C LYS A 132 8.98 -5.55 -3.39
N ARG A 133 8.05 -6.27 -4.00
CA ARG A 133 7.12 -7.12 -3.25
C ARG A 133 7.87 -8.27 -2.57
N VAL A 134 7.64 -8.46 -1.27
CA VAL A 134 8.10 -9.65 -0.55
C VAL A 134 7.21 -10.83 -0.96
N GLN A 135 7.81 -11.89 -1.49
CA GLN A 135 7.14 -13.12 -1.90
C GLN A 135 6.96 -14.08 -0.73
#